data_AF-A0A535XK40-F1
#
_entry.id   AF-A0A535XK40-F1
#
_cell.length_a   1.000
_cell.length_b   1.000
_cell.length_c   1.000
_cell.angle_alpha   90.00
_cell.angle_beta   90.00
_cell.angle_gamma   90.00
#
_symmetry.space_group_name_H-M   'P 1'
#
loop_
_entity.id
_entity.type
_entity.pdbx_description
1 polymer ?
#
loop_
_entity_poly.entity_id
_entity_poly.type
_entity_poly.pdbx_seq_one_letter_code
_entity_poly.pdbx_strand_id
1 'polypeptide(L)' 'MALRIGARRFDAEIKSERCECVPPEHEHYHLICPALKGQTGFKNGALVVIAKDSDGGYRFVEERG' A
#
# COMPACT_ATOMS: atom_id res chain seq x y z
N MET A 1 -3.00 -10.64 -4.49
CA MET A 1 -1.71 -10.00 -4.82
C MET A 1 -0.88 -9.99 -3.55
N ALA A 2 0.46 -9.98 -3.59
CA ALA A 2 1.27 -10.06 -2.37
C ALA A 2 2.17 -8.83 -2.19
N LEU A 3 2.14 -8.22 -1.01
CA LEU A 3 3.06 -7.17 -0.58
C LEU A 3 4.28 -7.78 0.12
N ARG A 4 5.47 -7.33 -0.24
CA ARG A 4 6.73 -7.75 0.35
C ARG A 4 7.32 -6.65 1.20
N ILE A 5 7.63 -6.94 2.46
CA ILE A 5 8.24 -6.01 3.41
C ILE A 5 9.45 -6.70 4.04
N GLY A 6 10.64 -6.15 3.77
CA GLY A 6 11.90 -6.84 4.04
C GLY A 6 11.92 -8.22 3.37
N ALA A 7 12.19 -9.27 4.14
CA ALA A 7 12.21 -10.65 3.65
C ALA A 7 10.83 -11.32 3.58
N ARG A 8 9.77 -10.73 4.16
CA ARG A 8 8.47 -11.36 4.35
C ARG A 8 7.47 -10.97 3.26
N ARG A 9 6.57 -11.89 2.91
CA ARG A 9 5.43 -11.66 2.01
C ARG A 9 4.13 -11.67 2.81
N PHE A 10 3.21 -10.78 2.43
CA PHE A 10 1.92 -10.57 3.05
C PHE A 10 0.86 -10.51 1.97
N ASP A 11 -0.30 -11.11 2.21
CA ASP A 11 -1.43 -10.94 1.31
C ASP A 11 -1.93 -9.50 1.35
N ALA A 12 -2.09 -8.93 0.16
CA ALA A 12 -2.56 -7.57 -0.01
C ALA A 12 -3.57 -7.48 -1.14
N GLU A 13 -4.46 -6.51 -1.01
CA GLU A 13 -5.50 -6.18 -1.97
C GLU A 13 -5.37 -4.71 -2.37
N ILE A 14 -5.53 -4.42 -3.66
CA ILE A 14 -5.68 -3.04 -4.12
C ILE A 14 -7.17 -2.80 -4.29
N LYS A 15 -7.69 -1.85 -3.51
CA LYS A 15 -9.05 -1.35 -3.66
C LYS A 15 -9.00 -0.01 -4.38
N SER A 16 -9.63 0.08 -5.54
CA SER A 16 -9.90 1.37 -6.17
C SER A 16 -11.16 1.99 -5.56
N GLU A 17 -11.09 3.28 -5.27
CA GLU A 17 -12.21 4.09 -4.83
C GLU A 17 -12.27 5.35 -5.69
N ARG A 18 -13.44 5.68 -6.23
CA ARG A 18 -13.64 6.93 -6.96
C ARG A 18 -13.70 8.09 -5.96
N CYS A 19 -12.86 9.10 -6.16
CA CYS A 19 -12.83 10.32 -5.38
C CYS A 19 -13.23 11.52 -6.24
N GLU A 20 -14.12 12.36 -5.69
CA GLU A 20 -14.49 13.66 -6.24
C GLU A 20 -13.80 14.82 -5.49
N CYS A 21 -12.84 14.51 -4.61
CA CYS A 21 -12.16 15.46 -3.73
C CYS A 21 -11.45 16.60 -4.48
N VAL A 22 -11.01 16.37 -5.73
CA VAL A 22 -10.47 17.39 -6.63
C VAL A 22 -10.95 17.08 -8.05
N PRO A 23 -11.57 18.02 -8.78
CA PRO A 23 -11.95 17.81 -10.16
C PRO A 23 -10.75 17.74 -11.13
N PRO A 24 -10.79 16.92 -12.18
CA PRO A 24 -11.83 15.94 -12.50
C PRO A 24 -11.83 14.74 -11.54
N GLU A 25 -12.96 14.02 -11.45
CA GLU A 25 -13.08 12.77 -10.69
C GLU A 25 -11.89 11.85 -11.01
N HIS A 26 -11.28 11.30 -9.97
CA HIS A 26 -10.09 10.46 -10.10
C HIS A 26 -10.20 9.22 -9.21
N GLU A 27 -9.47 8.15 -9.55
CA GLU A 27 -9.41 6.95 -8.73
C GLU A 27 -8.29 7.06 -7.69
N HIS A 28 -8.63 6.87 -6.43
CA HIS A 28 -7.68 6.56 -5.37
C HIS A 28 -7.48 5.05 -5.30
N TYR A 29 -6.22 4.63 -5.25
CA TYR A 29 -5.87 3.22 -5.03
C TYR A 29 -5.40 3.05 -3.59
N HIS A 30 -6.13 2.25 -2.82
CA HIS A 30 -5.77 1.88 -1.45
C HIS A 30 -5.18 0.48 -1.45
N LEU A 31 -3.95 0.35 -0.95
CA LEU A 31 -3.36 -0.95 -0.67
C LEU A 31 -3.78 -1.41 0.73
N ILE A 32 -4.60 -2.46 0.80
CA ILE A 32 -5.06 -3.07 2.03
C ILE A 32 -4.18 -4.29 2.34
N CYS A 33 -3.54 -4.28 3.51
CA CYS A 33 -2.72 -5.39 3.99
C CYS A 33 -3.04 -5.69 5.46
N PRO A 34 -3.98 -6.61 5.76
CA PRO A 34 -4.46 -6.86 7.13
C PRO A 34 -3.36 -7.26 8.11
N ALA A 35 -2.33 -7.95 7.62
CA ALA A 35 -1.20 -8.41 8.43
C ALA A 35 -0.31 -7.27 8.98
N LEU A 36 -0.45 -6.04 8.46
CA LEU A 36 0.24 -4.87 8.99
C LEU A 36 -0.47 -4.24 10.19
N LYS A 37 -1.74 -4.59 10.44
CA LYS A 37 -2.51 -4.03 11.55
C LYS A 37 -1.86 -4.42 12.88
N GLY A 38 -1.35 -3.44 13.62
CA GLY A 38 -0.70 -3.64 14.92
C GLY A 38 0.78 -4.02 14.86
N GLN A 39 1.41 -4.01 13.67
CA GLN A 39 2.87 -4.17 13.56
C GLN A 39 3.59 -2.90 14.03
N THR A 40 4.59 -3.08 14.88
CA THR A 40 5.47 -2.01 15.34
C THR A 40 6.23 -1.40 14.16
N GLY A 41 6.12 -0.08 13.99
CA GLY A 41 6.79 0.66 12.92
C GLY A 41 5.88 1.18 11.80
N PHE A 42 4.63 0.72 11.70
CA PHE A 42 3.64 1.30 10.79
C PHE A 42 2.60 2.10 11.57
N LYS A 43 2.64 3.43 11.45
CA LYS A 43 1.66 4.32 12.09
C LYS A 43 0.49 4.58 11.15
N ASN A 44 -0.70 4.75 11.72
CA ASN A 44 -1.83 5.28 10.96
C ASN A 44 -1.46 6.69 10.43
N GLY A 45 -1.63 6.91 9.13
CA GLY A 45 -1.25 8.16 8.46
C GLY A 45 0.18 8.22 7.93
N ALA A 46 0.98 7.15 8.07
CA ALA A 46 2.32 7.09 7.48
C ALA A 46 2.25 7.10 5.94
N LEU A 47 3.04 7.97 5.31
CA LEU A 47 3.28 7.95 3.86
C LEU A 47 4.33 6.89 3.55
N VAL A 48 4.05 5.99 2.62
CA VAL A 48 4.97 4.91 2.26
C VAL A 48 5.16 4.82 0.76
N VAL A 49 6.37 4.50 0.34
CA VAL A 49 6.68 4.21 -1.07
C VAL A 49 6.60 2.71 -1.27
N ILE A 50 5.76 2.28 -2.20
CA ILE A 50 5.66 0.91 -2.67
C ILE A 50 6.07 0.84 -4.14
N ALA A 51 6.88 -0.16 -4.50
CA ALA A 51 7.25 -0.45 -5.87
C ALA A 51 6.53 -1.71 -6.35
N LYS A 52 6.05 -1.71 -7.59
CA LYS A 52 5.55 -2.92 -8.24
C LYS A 52 6.74 -3.73 -8.74
N ASP A 53 6.78 -5.00 -8.36
CA ASP A 53 7.81 -5.94 -8.80
C ASP A 53 7.39 -6.60 -10.14
N SER A 54 8.36 -7.21 -10.80
CA SER A 54 8.25 -7.84 -12.13
C SER A 54 7.28 -9.03 -12.13
N ASP A 55 7.09 -9.66 -10.97
CA ASP A 55 6.14 -10.76 -10.75
C ASP A 55 4.70 -10.28 -10.49
N GLY A 56 4.44 -8.97 -10.55
CA GLY A 56 3.14 -8.36 -10.26
C GLY A 56 2.85 -8.19 -8.77
N GLY A 57 3.77 -8.58 -7.88
CA GLY A 57 3.76 -8.26 -6.46
C GLY A 57 4.13 -6.81 -6.19
N TYR A 58 3.98 -6.38 -4.95
CA TYR A 58 4.36 -5.04 -4.49
C TYR A 58 5.42 -5.17 -3.41
N ARG A 59 6.33 -4.22 -3.32
CA ARG A 59 7.39 -4.19 -2.31
C ARG A 59 7.40 -2.85 -1.60
N PHE A 60 7.46 -2.87 -0.29
CA PHE A 60 7.76 -1.68 0.51
C PHE A 60 9.19 -1.22 0.25
N VAL A 61 9.36 0.06 -0.06
CA VAL A 61 10.66 0.70 -0.33
C VAL A 61 11.09 1.50 0.91
N GLU A 62 10.29 2.46 1.34
CA GLU A 62 10.59 3.35 2.46
C GLU A 62 9.32 4.03 3.01
N GLU A 63 9.41 4.55 4.24
CA GLU A 63 8.43 5.48 4.82
C GLU A 63 8.90 6.92 4.54
N ARG A 64 8.00 7.79 4.08
CA ARG A 64 8.25 9.23 3.94
C ARG A 64 7.70 9.96 5.15
N GLY A 65 8.59 10.67 5.84
CA GLY A 65 8.27 11.60 6.93
C GLY A 65 7.87 12.97 6.42
#